data_AF-A0A7V6X131-F1
#
_entry.id   AF-A0A7V6X131-F1
#
_cell.length_a   1.000
_cell.length_b   1.000
_cell.length_c   1.000
_cell.angle_alpha   90.00
_cell.angle_beta   90.00
_cell.angle_gamma   90.00
#
_symmetry.space_group_name_H-M   'P 1'
#
loop_
_entity.id
_entity.type
_entity.pdbx_description
1 polymer ?
#
loop_
_entity_poly.entity_id
_entity_poly.type
_entity_poly.pdbx_seq_one_letter_code
_entity_poly.pdbx_strand_id
1 'polypeptide(L)'
;QLTLSSPLGDFCQSLANTLLSRGTLKLGSTDVPVEKVYAQQFKVDKEEVHLKTLSPVVLYSTLLRPDGRKYTCYFQPGEPDYARLLNSNLKKKFKAFYGTEPTEEEIEVRPLGRQRMHLVNYKGTIIKGYAGRLHLSGPVELLQLAVDCGLGGKNAQGFGCVEVVNERKGTTP
;
A
#
# COMPACT_ATOMS: atom_id res chain seq x y z
N GLN A 1 9.73 14.25 4.00
CA GLN A 1 8.30 14.27 3.63
C GLN A 1 7.64 13.03 4.20
N LEU A 2 6.47 13.17 4.82
CA LEU A 2 5.63 12.06 5.29
C LEU A 2 4.35 12.06 4.44
N THR A 3 4.02 10.92 3.84
CA THR A 3 2.81 10.76 3.02
C THR A 3 1.83 9.84 3.72
N LEU A 4 0.56 10.24 3.73
CA LEU A 4 -0.56 9.49 4.29
C LEU A 4 -1.65 9.45 3.21
N SER A 5 -2.24 8.26 3.01
CA SER A 5 -3.34 8.06 2.07
C SER A 5 -4.42 7.25 2.76
N SER A 6 -5.67 7.58 2.44
CA SER A 6 -6.85 6.87 2.93
C SER A 6 -7.99 7.07 1.93
N PRO A 7 -8.85 6.06 1.71
CA PRO A 7 -10.06 6.21 0.91
C PRO A 7 -11.13 7.04 1.63
N LEU A 8 -10.96 7.31 2.93
CA LEU A 8 -11.87 8.14 3.74
C LEU A 8 -11.43 9.60 3.70
N GLY A 9 -12.10 10.42 2.88
CA GLY A 9 -11.81 11.85 2.74
C GLY A 9 -11.88 12.61 4.07
N ASP A 10 -12.92 12.38 4.87
CA ASP A 10 -13.10 13.04 6.17
C ASP A 10 -11.97 12.73 7.15
N PHE A 11 -11.41 11.51 7.11
CA PHE A 11 -10.26 11.14 7.91
C PHE A 11 -9.02 11.95 7.50
N CYS A 12 -8.74 12.04 6.20
CA CYS A 12 -7.62 12.84 5.69
C CYS A 12 -7.75 14.31 6.07
N GLN A 13 -8.96 14.88 5.95
CA GLN A 13 -9.24 16.27 6.30
C GLN A 13 -9.06 16.52 7.81
N SER A 14 -9.64 15.66 8.65
CA SER A 14 -9.52 15.77 10.11
C SER A 14 -8.06 15.67 10.57
N LEU A 15 -7.30 14.74 9.97
CA LEU A 15 -5.88 14.56 10.27
C LEU A 15 -5.06 15.77 9.83
N ALA A 16 -5.28 16.29 8.63
CA ALA A 16 -4.61 17.49 8.12
C ALA A 16 -4.87 18.69 9.04
N ASN A 17 -6.12 18.93 9.42
CA ASN A 17 -6.49 20.01 10.35
C ASN A 17 -5.78 19.83 11.70
N THR A 18 -5.76 18.61 12.25
CA THR A 18 -5.10 18.33 13.53
C THR A 18 -3.59 18.60 13.47
N LEU A 19 -2.92 18.19 12.38
CA LEU A 19 -1.48 18.42 12.19
C LEU A 19 -1.16 19.91 12.06
N LEU A 20 -1.97 20.67 11.31
CA LEU A 20 -1.81 22.11 11.16
C LEU A 20 -2.08 22.86 12.47
N SER A 21 -3.14 22.51 13.20
CA SER A 21 -3.48 23.15 14.48
C SER A 21 -2.46 22.88 15.58
N ARG A 22 -1.89 21.67 15.64
CA ARG A 22 -0.82 21.36 16.61
C ARG A 22 0.54 21.93 16.21
N GLY A 23 0.79 22.10 14.92
CA GLY A 23 2.05 22.60 14.37
C GLY A 23 3.26 21.69 14.58
N THR A 24 3.09 20.55 15.26
CA THR A 24 4.17 19.60 15.60
C THR A 24 3.66 18.16 15.55
N LEU A 25 4.57 17.23 15.24
CA LEU A 25 4.36 15.79 15.20
C LEU A 25 5.48 15.07 15.96
N LYS A 26 5.12 14.16 16.87
CA LYS A 26 6.11 13.35 17.58
C LYS A 26 6.52 12.13 16.75
N LEU A 27 7.80 12.04 16.40
CA LEU A 27 8.42 10.92 15.70
C LEU A 27 9.49 10.29 16.61
N GLY A 28 9.19 9.09 17.12
CA GLY A 28 10.03 8.45 18.13
C GLY A 28 10.07 9.29 19.40
N SER A 29 11.27 9.73 19.79
CA SER A 29 11.49 10.61 20.93
C SER A 29 11.55 12.10 20.56
N THR A 30 11.36 12.46 19.29
CA THR A 30 11.61 13.81 18.78
C THR A 30 10.31 14.47 18.32
N ASP A 31 10.10 15.74 18.69
CA ASP A 31 9.03 16.57 18.14
C ASP A 31 9.53 17.28 16.88
N VAL A 32 8.78 17.13 15.79
CA VAL A 32 9.11 17.65 14.46
C VAL A 32 8.07 18.70 14.06
N PRO A 33 8.46 19.90 13.62
CA PRO A 33 7.52 20.92 13.19
C PRO A 33 6.79 20.51 11.90
N VAL A 34 5.51 20.86 11.81
CA VAL A 34 4.70 20.71 10.61
C VAL A 34 4.76 22.02 9.85
N GLU A 35 5.60 22.08 8.81
CA GLU A 35 5.74 23.29 8.00
C GLU A 35 4.54 23.51 7.07
N LYS A 36 4.14 22.45 6.36
CA LYS A 36 3.09 22.48 5.33
C LYS A 36 2.40 21.13 5.23
N VAL A 37 1.12 21.16 4.90
CA VAL A 37 0.33 19.97 4.56
C VAL A 37 -0.23 20.16 3.15
N TYR A 38 -0.03 19.16 2.30
CA TYR A 38 -0.57 19.13 0.94
C TYR A 38 -1.59 18.02 0.85
N ALA A 39 -2.77 18.33 0.32
CA ALA A 39 -3.81 17.36 0.04
C ALA A 39 -3.91 17.16 -1.48
N GLN A 40 -3.97 15.91 -1.91
CA GLN A 40 -4.16 15.54 -3.30
C GLN A 40 -5.14 14.38 -3.36
N GLN A 41 -6.10 14.48 -4.27
CA GLN A 41 -6.98 13.37 -4.62
C GLN A 41 -6.58 12.86 -6.00
N PHE A 42 -6.32 11.56 -6.10
CA PHE A 42 -6.04 10.91 -7.37
C PHE A 42 -7.29 10.15 -7.82
N LYS A 43 -7.65 10.29 -9.10
CA LYS A 43 -8.72 9.51 -9.72
C LYS A 43 -8.13 8.64 -10.81
N VAL A 44 -8.27 7.33 -10.68
CA VAL A 44 -7.95 6.35 -11.72
C VAL A 44 -9.05 6.43 -12.78
N ASP A 45 -8.65 6.68 -14.03
CA ASP A 45 -9.54 6.83 -15.18
C ASP A 45 -9.33 5.75 -16.26
N LYS A 46 -8.35 4.87 -16.06
CA LYS A 46 -7.96 3.78 -16.97
C LYS A 46 -7.88 2.45 -16.24
N GLU A 47 -8.03 1.37 -16.97
CA GLU A 47 -7.84 -0.01 -16.48
C GLU A 47 -6.36 -0.39 -16.28
N GLU A 48 -5.48 0.62 -16.17
CA GLU A 48 -4.08 0.43 -15.83
C GLU A 48 -3.52 1.62 -15.05
N VAL A 49 -2.55 1.34 -14.17
CA VAL A 49 -1.84 2.36 -13.40
C VAL A 49 -0.39 1.96 -13.13
N HIS A 50 0.48 2.96 -13.19
CA HIS A 50 1.89 2.84 -12.85
C HIS A 50 2.11 3.39 -11.45
N LEU A 51 2.68 2.57 -10.56
CA LEU A 51 2.86 2.90 -9.16
C LEU A 51 4.33 2.84 -8.75
N LYS A 52 4.69 3.72 -7.82
CA LYS A 52 5.91 3.62 -7.01
C LYS A 52 5.51 3.44 -5.56
N THR A 53 6.03 2.41 -4.90
CA THR A 53 5.77 2.21 -3.47
C THR A 53 6.51 3.29 -2.65
N LEU A 54 5.79 4.02 -1.80
CA LEU A 54 6.33 4.93 -0.79
C LEU A 54 6.68 4.19 0.50
N SER A 55 6.02 3.06 0.77
CA SER A 55 6.40 2.13 1.84
C SER A 55 6.28 0.66 1.37
N PRO A 56 7.02 -0.27 2.00
CA PRO A 56 7.09 -1.65 1.51
C PRO A 56 5.72 -2.33 1.51
N VAL A 57 5.39 -3.02 0.43
CA VAL A 57 4.18 -3.85 0.31
C VAL A 57 4.40 -5.15 1.06
N VAL A 58 3.45 -5.52 1.91
CA VAL A 58 3.52 -6.72 2.75
C VAL A 58 2.39 -7.66 2.37
N LEU A 59 2.75 -8.79 1.75
CA LEU A 59 1.82 -9.90 1.53
C LEU A 59 2.24 -11.07 2.41
N TYR A 60 1.27 -11.68 3.09
CA TYR A 60 1.53 -12.75 4.02
C TYR A 60 0.37 -13.72 4.15
N SER A 61 0.69 -14.93 4.57
CA SER A 61 -0.26 -15.96 4.95
C SER A 61 0.17 -16.60 6.26
N THR A 62 -0.79 -17.04 7.07
CA THR A 62 -0.50 -17.79 8.29
C THR A 62 -0.58 -19.27 7.97
N LEU A 63 0.56 -19.95 8.09
CA LEU A 63 0.68 -21.38 7.85
C LEU A 63 0.88 -22.12 9.18
N LEU A 64 0.60 -23.42 9.18
CA LEU A 64 0.86 -24.30 10.31
C LEU A 64 2.23 -24.96 10.14
N ARG A 65 3.00 -24.98 11.22
CA ARG A 65 4.21 -25.79 11.32
C ARG A 65 3.84 -27.26 11.54
N PRO A 66 4.77 -28.20 11.29
CA PRO A 66 4.57 -29.61 11.63
C PRO A 66 4.24 -29.84 13.12
N ASP A 67 4.68 -28.95 14.01
CA ASP A 67 4.40 -28.98 15.45
C ASP A 67 3.07 -28.29 15.85
N GLY A 68 2.22 -27.93 14.88
CA GLY A 68 0.94 -27.29 15.10
C GLY A 68 1.00 -25.78 15.40
N ARG A 69 2.19 -25.20 15.55
CA ARG A 69 2.32 -23.75 15.79
C ARG A 69 2.06 -22.95 14.52
N LYS A 70 1.36 -21.84 14.64
CA LYS A 70 1.14 -20.90 13.53
C LYS A 70 2.44 -20.13 13.26
N TYR A 71 2.76 -19.93 11.99
CA TYR A 71 3.81 -19.00 11.57
C TYR A 71 3.37 -18.16 10.38
N THR A 72 3.87 -16.93 10.32
CA THR A 72 3.58 -16.01 9.23
C THR A 72 4.63 -16.18 8.14
N CYS A 73 4.20 -16.56 6.94
CA CYS A 73 5.02 -16.57 5.75
C CYS A 73 4.79 -15.28 4.96
N TYR A 74 5.86 -14.62 4.54
CA TYR A 74 5.82 -13.38 3.76
C TYR A 74 6.23 -13.64 2.31
N PHE A 75 5.43 -13.14 1.38
CA PHE A 75 5.54 -13.48 -0.04
C PHE A 75 6.21 -12.36 -0.84
N GLN A 76 7.02 -12.75 -1.82
CA GLN A 76 7.79 -11.84 -2.67
C GLN A 76 7.18 -11.68 -4.06
N PRO A 77 7.36 -10.51 -4.70
CA PRO A 77 6.95 -10.34 -6.09
C PRO A 77 7.56 -11.42 -6.98
N GLY A 78 6.73 -12.10 -7.79
CA GLY A 78 7.12 -13.22 -8.65
C GLY A 78 6.85 -14.61 -8.06
N GLU A 79 6.47 -14.73 -6.78
CA GLU A 79 5.95 -15.99 -6.25
C GLU A 79 4.54 -16.29 -6.76
N PRO A 80 4.17 -17.57 -6.96
CA PRO A 80 2.86 -17.94 -7.49
C PRO A 80 1.67 -17.37 -6.69
N ASP A 81 1.82 -17.29 -5.37
CA ASP A 81 0.77 -16.81 -4.47
C ASP A 81 0.69 -15.29 -4.35
N TYR A 82 1.65 -14.54 -4.92
CA TYR A 82 1.73 -13.09 -4.75
C TYR A 82 0.49 -12.38 -5.30
N ALA A 83 0.15 -12.64 -6.56
CA ALA A 83 -1.02 -12.03 -7.20
C ALA A 83 -2.32 -12.42 -6.49
N ARG A 84 -2.49 -13.71 -6.19
CA ARG A 84 -3.66 -14.23 -5.46
C ARG A 84 -3.84 -13.57 -4.09
N LEU A 85 -2.77 -13.42 -3.31
CA LEU A 85 -2.84 -12.78 -1.99
C LEU A 85 -3.13 -11.27 -2.09
N LEU A 86 -2.58 -10.61 -3.11
CA LEU A 86 -2.84 -9.19 -3.38
C LEU A 86 -4.30 -8.96 -3.76
N ASN A 87 -4.83 -9.75 -4.71
CA ASN A 87 -6.23 -9.69 -5.13
C ASN A 87 -7.17 -10.02 -3.96
N SER A 88 -6.89 -11.08 -3.20
CA SER A 88 -7.67 -11.40 -2.00
C SER A 88 -7.67 -10.26 -0.97
N ASN A 89 -6.53 -9.59 -0.78
CA ASN A 89 -6.44 -8.44 0.12
C ASN A 89 -7.26 -7.24 -0.38
N LEU A 90 -7.17 -6.90 -1.67
CA LEU A 90 -7.93 -5.79 -2.26
C LEU A 90 -9.43 -6.06 -2.26
N LYS A 91 -9.87 -7.26 -2.66
CA LYS A 91 -11.28 -7.66 -2.61
C LYS A 91 -11.87 -7.59 -1.20
N LYS A 92 -11.11 -8.02 -0.18
CA LYS A 92 -11.51 -7.88 1.24
C LYS A 92 -11.62 -6.41 1.67
N LYS A 93 -10.69 -5.56 1.25
CA LYS A 93 -10.75 -4.11 1.51
C LYS A 93 -11.96 -3.48 0.83
N PHE A 94 -12.24 -3.88 -0.41
CA PHE A 94 -13.37 -3.38 -1.18
C PHE A 94 -14.67 -3.66 -0.45
N LYS A 95 -14.90 -4.92 -0.08
CA LYS A 95 -16.07 -5.33 0.70
C LYS A 95 -16.18 -4.60 2.04
N ALA A 96 -15.07 -4.41 2.75
CA ALA A 96 -15.07 -3.68 4.01
C ALA A 96 -15.36 -2.18 3.86
N PHE A 97 -14.96 -1.57 2.74
CA PHE A 97 -15.12 -0.13 2.49
C PHE A 97 -16.48 0.21 1.87
N TYR A 98 -16.89 -0.51 0.82
CA TYR A 98 -18.14 -0.25 0.10
C TYR A 98 -19.35 -1.02 0.66
N GLY A 99 -19.13 -2.07 1.45
CA GLY A 99 -20.21 -2.90 1.99
C GLY A 99 -20.86 -3.83 0.95
N THR A 100 -20.31 -3.91 -0.25
CA THR A 100 -20.80 -4.74 -1.37
C THR A 100 -19.74 -5.74 -1.83
N GLU A 101 -20.15 -6.75 -2.60
CA GLU A 101 -19.19 -7.67 -3.22
C GLU A 101 -18.42 -6.94 -4.34
N PRO A 102 -17.08 -7.15 -4.43
CA PRO A 102 -16.29 -6.64 -5.54
C PRO A 102 -16.58 -7.39 -6.83
N THR A 103 -16.12 -6.87 -7.97
CA THR A 103 -16.04 -7.65 -9.21
C THR A 103 -15.26 -8.96 -9.03
N GLU A 104 -15.66 -9.98 -9.80
CA GLU A 104 -14.95 -11.25 -9.87
C GLU A 104 -13.59 -11.12 -10.57
N GLU A 105 -13.43 -10.10 -11.42
CA GLU A 105 -12.17 -9.80 -12.08
C GLU A 105 -11.03 -9.55 -11.09
N GLU A 106 -9.83 -9.86 -11.53
CA GLU A 106 -8.60 -9.70 -10.75
C GLU A 106 -7.70 -8.64 -11.37
N ILE A 107 -6.89 -8.00 -10.52
CA ILE A 107 -5.81 -7.13 -11.00
C ILE A 107 -4.60 -8.01 -11.31
N GLU A 108 -4.01 -7.78 -12.49
CA GLU A 108 -2.68 -8.24 -12.80
C GLU A 108 -1.63 -7.28 -12.22
N VAL A 109 -0.60 -7.82 -11.56
CA VAL A 109 0.52 -7.05 -10.99
C VAL A 109 1.81 -7.47 -11.65
N ARG A 110 2.50 -6.51 -12.24
CA ARG A 110 3.82 -6.69 -12.86
C ARG A 110 4.86 -5.78 -12.20
N PRO A 111 5.95 -6.33 -11.64
CA PRO A 111 7.04 -5.52 -11.13
C PRO A 111 7.80 -4.84 -12.28
N LEU A 112 7.99 -3.52 -12.18
CA LEU A 112 8.77 -2.75 -13.13
C LEU A 112 10.20 -2.58 -12.60
N GLY A 113 11.03 -3.58 -12.89
CA GLY A 113 12.41 -3.64 -12.42
C GLY A 113 12.53 -4.18 -10.99
N ARG A 114 13.65 -3.85 -10.34
CA ARG A 114 14.05 -4.49 -9.08
C ARG A 114 13.12 -4.12 -7.92
N GLN A 115 12.60 -5.15 -7.25
CA GLN A 115 11.86 -5.02 -6.00
C GLN A 115 12.83 -5.21 -4.82
N ARG A 116 13.04 -4.18 -4.02
CA ARG A 116 13.93 -4.21 -2.86
C ARG A 116 13.19 -4.79 -1.67
N MET A 117 13.78 -5.82 -1.05
CA MET A 117 13.30 -6.36 0.22
C MET A 117 13.65 -5.42 1.38
N HIS A 118 12.68 -5.20 2.26
CA HIS A 118 12.83 -4.48 3.52
C HIS A 118 12.41 -5.37 4.68
N LEU A 119 13.25 -5.43 5.72
CA LEU A 119 12.93 -6.02 7.02
C LEU A 119 12.69 -4.89 8.01
N VAL A 120 11.47 -4.80 8.55
CA VAL A 120 11.05 -3.76 9.48
C VAL A 120 10.67 -4.42 10.80
N ASN A 121 11.28 -3.98 11.91
CA ASN A 121 10.85 -4.38 13.25
C ASN A 121 9.68 -3.52 13.69
N TYR A 122 8.51 -4.13 13.85
CA TYR A 122 7.32 -3.48 14.40
C TYR A 122 6.92 -4.17 15.70
N LYS A 123 7.13 -3.47 16.83
CA LYS A 123 6.78 -3.95 18.17
C LYS A 123 7.33 -5.36 18.48
N GLY A 124 8.59 -5.61 18.11
CA GLY A 124 9.26 -6.90 18.32
C GLY A 124 8.97 -7.96 17.26
N THR A 125 8.15 -7.67 16.25
CA THR A 125 7.87 -8.58 15.13
C THR A 125 8.62 -8.12 13.88
N ILE A 126 9.39 -9.01 13.26
CA ILE A 126 10.03 -8.76 11.97
C ILE A 126 9.01 -8.92 10.86
N ILE A 127 8.76 -7.83 10.13
CA ILE A 127 7.89 -7.79 8.95
C ILE A 127 8.77 -7.70 7.71
N LYS A 128 8.56 -8.62 6.77
CA LYS A 128 9.19 -8.61 5.45
C LYS A 128 8.23 -7.97 4.44
N GLY A 129 8.70 -6.95 3.73
CA GLY A 129 7.95 -6.30 2.66
C GLY A 129 8.85 -5.94 1.49
N TYR A 130 8.25 -5.56 0.37
CA TYR A 130 8.96 -5.28 -0.88
C TYR A 130 8.58 -3.91 -1.41
N ALA A 131 9.58 -3.13 -1.82
CA ALA A 131 9.41 -1.80 -2.37
C ALA A 131 9.99 -1.72 -3.79
N GLY A 132 9.31 -1.03 -4.68
CA GLY A 132 9.71 -0.87 -6.07
C GLY A 132 8.65 -0.19 -6.90
N ARG A 133 8.81 -0.26 -8.22
CA ARG A 133 7.80 0.20 -9.17
C ARG A 133 6.95 -0.98 -9.63
N LEU A 134 5.67 -0.74 -9.87
CA LEU A 134 4.69 -1.74 -10.25
C LEU A 134 3.82 -1.18 -11.39
N HIS A 135 3.45 -2.03 -12.33
CA HIS A 135 2.36 -1.83 -13.28
C HIS A 135 1.20 -2.72 -12.84
N LEU A 136 0.03 -2.12 -12.70
CA LEU A 136 -1.20 -2.80 -12.35
C LEU A 136 -2.19 -2.61 -13.49
N SER A 137 -2.91 -3.67 -13.86
CA SER A 137 -3.99 -3.61 -14.84
C SER A 137 -5.19 -4.42 -14.38
N GLY A 138 -6.40 -3.92 -14.63
CA GLY A 138 -7.65 -4.54 -14.21
C GLY A 138 -8.74 -3.52 -13.87
N PRO A 139 -9.77 -3.93 -13.11
CA PRO A 139 -10.93 -3.10 -12.82
C PRO A 139 -10.58 -1.78 -12.12
N VAL A 140 -11.05 -0.67 -12.70
CA VAL A 140 -10.76 0.71 -12.24
C VAL A 140 -11.05 0.89 -10.75
N GLU A 141 -12.14 0.31 -10.25
CA GLU A 141 -12.56 0.41 -8.84
C GLU A 141 -11.54 -0.23 -7.87
N LEU A 142 -10.95 -1.36 -8.27
CA LEU A 142 -9.92 -2.03 -7.47
C LEU A 142 -8.58 -1.30 -7.58
N LEU A 143 -8.26 -0.75 -8.74
CA LEU A 143 -7.07 0.08 -8.94
C LEU A 143 -7.15 1.38 -8.12
N GLN A 144 -8.31 2.04 -8.11
CA GLN A 144 -8.57 3.21 -7.27
C GLN A 144 -8.36 2.87 -5.79
N LEU A 145 -8.95 1.77 -5.33
CA LEU A 145 -8.81 1.32 -3.96
C LEU A 145 -7.35 1.00 -3.59
N ALA A 146 -6.58 0.44 -4.53
CA ALA A 146 -5.15 0.18 -4.34
C ALA A 146 -4.34 1.47 -4.16
N VAL A 147 -4.68 2.53 -4.90
CA VAL A 147 -4.05 3.87 -4.77
C VAL A 147 -4.42 4.50 -3.43
N ASP A 148 -5.68 4.45 -3.03
CA ASP A 148 -6.18 5.15 -1.84
C ASP A 148 -5.83 4.42 -0.53
N CYS A 149 -5.99 3.10 -0.48
CA CYS A 149 -5.72 2.30 0.72
C CYS A 149 -4.27 1.82 0.84
N GLY A 150 -3.54 1.82 -0.29
CA GLY A 150 -2.29 1.11 -0.43
C GLY A 150 -2.45 -0.40 -0.68
N LEU A 151 -1.36 -1.02 -1.10
CA LEU A 151 -1.26 -2.43 -1.48
C LEU A 151 -0.96 -3.35 -0.30
N GLY A 152 -1.49 -4.58 -0.36
CA GLY A 152 -1.19 -5.62 0.62
C GLY A 152 -1.70 -5.33 2.04
N GLY A 153 -1.15 -6.02 3.03
CA GLY A 153 -1.56 -5.93 4.42
C GLY A 153 -0.82 -4.89 5.23
N LYS A 154 -1.29 -4.68 6.47
CA LYS A 154 -0.65 -3.81 7.49
C LYS A 154 -0.58 -2.32 7.09
N ASN A 155 -1.52 -1.82 6.28
CA ASN A 155 -1.50 -0.43 5.80
C ASN A 155 -1.55 0.60 6.93
N ALA A 156 -2.43 0.38 7.92
CA ALA A 156 -2.50 1.24 9.12
C ALA A 156 -1.22 1.21 9.99
N GLN A 157 -0.28 0.29 9.74
CA GLN A 157 1.03 0.22 10.40
C GLN A 157 2.14 0.89 9.55
N GLY A 158 1.77 1.56 8.45
CA GLY A 158 2.69 2.30 7.58
C GLY A 158 3.22 1.53 6.37
N PHE A 159 2.55 0.44 5.95
CA PHE A 159 2.99 -0.41 4.83
C PHE A 159 2.14 -0.24 3.56
N GLY A 160 2.74 -0.49 2.41
CA GLY A 160 2.06 -0.55 1.11
C GLY A 160 1.52 0.77 0.57
N CYS A 161 1.91 1.92 1.11
CA CYS A 161 1.54 3.21 0.55
C CYS A 161 2.21 3.37 -0.83
N VAL A 162 1.48 3.93 -1.79
CA VAL A 162 1.92 4.06 -3.19
C VAL A 162 1.70 5.49 -3.70
N GLU A 163 2.44 5.83 -4.74
CA GLU A 163 2.30 7.06 -5.51
C GLU A 163 2.09 6.68 -6.98
N VAL A 164 1.13 7.32 -7.64
CA VAL A 164 0.94 7.16 -9.09
C VAL A 164 2.01 7.92 -9.82
N VAL A 165 2.71 7.25 -10.74
CA VAL A 165 3.76 7.84 -11.54
C VAL A 165 3.36 7.80 -13.01
N ASN A 166 3.53 8.91 -13.71
CA ASN A 166 3.42 8.90 -15.16
C ASN A 166 4.59 8.09 -15.75
N GLU A 167 4.34 7.32 -16.80
CA GLU A 167 5.42 6.74 -17.60
C GLU A 167 6.29 7.89 -18.13
N ARG A 168 7.45 8.13 -17.50
CA ARG A 168 8.53 8.78 -18.23
C ARG A 168 9.04 7.74 -19.22
N LYS A 169 8.72 7.92 -20.50
CA LYS A 169 9.48 7.33 -21.61
C LYS A 169 10.95 7.51 -21.25
N GLY A 170 11.65 6.39 -21.05
CA GLY A 170 13.05 6.41 -20.66
C GLY A 170 13.81 7.33 -21.61
N THR A 171 14.54 8.28 -21.04
CA THR A 171 15.62 8.94 -21.77
C THR A 171 16.61 7.82 -22.06
N THR A 172 16.63 7.34 -23.30
CA THR A 172 17.70 6.50 -23.82
C THR A 172 19.02 7.25 -23.63
N PRO A 173 20.09 6.61 -23.13
CA PRO A 173 21.42 7.21 -23.09
C PRO A 173 21.92 7.61 -24.48
#